data_AF-A0A1T4YUM2-F1
#
_entry.id   AF-A0A1T4YUM2-F1
#
_cell.length_a   1.000
_cell.length_b   1.000
_cell.length_c   1.000
_cell.angle_alpha   90.00
_cell.angle_beta   90.00
_cell.angle_gamma   90.00
#
_symmetry.space_group_name_H-M   'P 1'
#
loop_
_entity.id
_entity.type
_entity.pdbx_description
1 polymer ?
#
loop_
_entity_poly.entity_id
_entity_poly.type
_entity_poly.pdbx_seq_one_letter_code
_entity_poly.pdbx_strand_id
1 'polypeptide(L)' 'MSKKMLTYLIMLAVGFTFLILAIILDLPEKVKWLFLGIAVVLNVTSAIAAMKIGLREMKPTK' A
#
# COMPACT_ATOMS: atom_id res chain seq x y z
N MET A 1 0.20 -3.85 18.13
CA MET A 1 0.55 -3.91 16.69
C MET A 1 2.05 -3.72 16.54
N SER A 2 2.75 -4.58 15.80
CA SER A 2 4.21 -4.41 15.64
C SER A 2 4.52 -3.11 14.87
N LYS A 3 5.64 -2.44 15.20
CA LYS A 3 6.06 -1.21 14.49
C LYS A 3 6.12 -1.44 12.96
N LYS A 4 6.53 -2.65 12.55
CA LYS A 4 6.59 -3.07 11.14
C LYS A 4 5.20 -3.08 10.48
N MET A 5 4.21 -3.65 11.15
CA MET A 5 2.83 -3.68 10.65
C MET A 5 2.25 -2.27 10.53
N LEU A 6 2.56 -1.38 11.48
CA LEU A 6 2.15 0.02 11.41
C LEU A 6 2.75 0.73 10.19
N THR A 7 4.03 0.52 9.92
CA THR A 7 4.69 1.07 8.71
C THR A 7 4.00 0.58 7.43
N TYR A 8 3.68 -0.72 7.32
CA TYR A 8 3.01 -1.24 6.12
C TYR A 8 1.59 -0.68 5.96
N LEU A 9 0.82 -0.51 7.04
CA LEU A 9 -0.50 0.12 6.95
C LEU A 9 -0.42 1.60 6.55
N ILE A 10 0.58 2.34 7.03
CA ILE A 10 0.81 3.72 6.60
C ILE A 10 1.18 3.76 5.12
N MET A 11 2.08 2.87 4.66
CA MET A 11 2.44 2.76 3.23
C MET A 11 1.22 2.43 2.36
N LEU A 12 0.34 1.55 2.84
CA LEU A 12 -0.93 1.23 2.17
C LEU A 12 -1.83 2.47 2.06
N ALA A 13 -2.01 3.22 3.16
CA ALA A 13 -2.82 4.43 3.17
C ALA A 13 -2.27 5.52 2.23
N VAL A 14 -0.95 5.69 2.23
CA VAL A 14 -0.25 6.61 1.31
C VAL A 14 -0.46 6.16 -0.14
N GLY A 15 -0.26 4.87 -0.44
CA GLY A 15 -0.50 4.31 -1.77
C GLY A 15 -1.94 4.52 -2.26
N PHE A 16 -2.93 4.31 -1.39
CA PHE A 16 -4.34 4.59 -1.68
C PHE A 16 -4.60 6.08 -1.96
N THR A 17 -3.96 6.96 -1.20
CA THR A 17 -4.07 8.42 -1.43
C THR A 17 -3.54 8.79 -2.81
N PHE A 18 -2.38 8.28 -3.21
CA PHE A 18 -1.83 8.50 -4.55
C PHE A 18 -2.76 7.97 -5.64
N LEU A 19 -3.40 6.81 -5.42
CA LEU A 19 -4.39 6.26 -6.36
C LEU A 19 -5.59 7.19 -6.53
N ILE A 20 -6.15 7.67 -5.41
CA ILE A 20 -7.29 8.60 -5.41
C ILE A 20 -6.92 9.90 -6.12
N LEU A 21 -5.76 10.48 -5.80
CA LEU A 21 -5.28 11.70 -6.45
C LEU A 21 -5.11 11.50 -7.96
N ALA A 22 -4.57 10.36 -8.41
CA ALA A 22 -4.41 10.07 -9.83
C ALA A 22 -5.73 9.92 -10.60
N ILE A 23 -6.81 9.52 -9.91
CA ILE A 23 -8.14 9.32 -10.51
C ILE A 23 -8.96 10.61 -10.50
N ILE A 24 -8.93 11.36 -9.40
CA ILE A 24 -9.78 12.54 -9.19
C ILE A 24 -9.19 13.80 -9.82
N LEU A 25 -7.86 13.99 -9.73
CA LEU A 25 -7.23 15.19 -10.27
C LEU A 25 -6.99 15.03 -11.77
N ASP A 26 -7.27 16.11 -12.51
CA ASP A 26 -6.95 16.20 -13.92
C ASP A 26 -5.46 16.54 -14.10
N LEU A 27 -4.62 15.52 -13.89
CA LEU A 27 -3.16 15.62 -13.96
C LEU A 27 -2.67 15.40 -15.40
N PRO A 28 -1.55 16.04 -15.80
CA PRO A 28 -0.87 15.72 -17.05
C PRO A 28 -0.57 14.23 -17.13
N GLU A 29 -0.75 13.63 -18.31
CA GLU A 29 -0.71 12.17 -18.49
C GLU A 29 0.55 11.50 -17.90
N LYS A 30 1.73 12.09 -18.11
CA LYS A 30 2.99 11.59 -17.55
C LYS A 30 2.99 11.57 -16.02
N VAL A 31 2.42 12.60 -15.38
CA VAL A 31 2.33 12.73 -13.93
C VAL A 31 1.29 11.76 -13.37
N LYS A 32 0.15 11.62 -14.05
CA LYS A 32 -0.89 10.64 -13.69
C LYS A 32 -0.33 9.22 -13.69
N TRP A 33 0.40 8.82 -14.74
CA TRP A 33 1.04 7.50 -14.81
C TRP A 33 2.11 7.29 -13.74
N LEU A 34 2.87 8.33 -13.39
CA LEU A 34 3.82 8.27 -12.29
C LEU A 34 3.12 8.00 -10.95
N PHE A 35 2.03 8.73 -10.67
CA PHE A 35 1.25 8.54 -9.44
C PHE A 35 0.62 7.14 -9.39
N LEU A 36 0.05 6.68 -10.49
CA LEU A 36 -0.49 5.31 -10.62
C LEU A 36 0.57 4.25 -10.39
N GLY A 37 1.76 4.40 -10.98
CA GLY A 37 2.87 3.45 -10.79
C GLY A 37 3.28 3.36 -9.32
N ILE A 38 3.48 4.51 -8.67
CA ILE A 38 3.83 4.57 -7.23
C ILE A 38 2.71 3.96 -6.38
N ALA A 39 1.46 4.31 -6.66
CA ALA A 39 0.31 3.80 -5.95
C ALA A 39 0.22 2.27 -6.04
N VAL A 40 0.36 1.69 -7.23
CA VAL A 40 0.31 0.23 -7.42
C VAL A 40 1.42 -0.46 -6.65
N VAL A 41 2.67 0.02 -6.77
CA VAL A 41 3.82 -0.57 -6.06
C VAL A 41 3.61 -0.52 -4.55
N LEU A 42 3.24 0.63 -4.00
CA LEU A 42 3.01 0.79 -2.57
C LEU A 42 1.86 -0.10 -2.08
N ASN A 43 0.72 -0.12 -2.76
CA ASN A 43 -0.44 -0.90 -2.32
C ASN A 43 -0.20 -2.41 -2.38
N VAL A 44 0.36 -2.92 -3.49
CA VAL A 44 0.58 -4.36 -3.64
C VAL A 44 1.62 -4.87 -2.63
N THR A 45 2.74 -4.17 -2.48
CA THR A 45 3.80 -4.57 -1.54
C THR A 45 3.34 -4.53 -0.09
N SER A 46 2.61 -3.48 0.30
CA SER A 46 2.09 -3.35 1.67
C SER A 46 0.96 -4.35 1.97
N ALA A 47 0.05 -4.62 1.03
CA ALA A 47 -0.99 -5.63 1.17
C ALA A 47 -0.39 -7.04 1.37
N ILE A 48 0.57 -7.43 0.53
CA ILE A 48 1.26 -8.73 0.67
C ILE A 48 2.01 -8.81 2.00
N ALA A 49 2.69 -7.74 2.42
CA ALA A 49 3.39 -7.71 3.70
C ALA A 49 2.43 -7.86 4.89
N ALA A 50 1.30 -7.16 4.87
CA ALA A 50 0.26 -7.27 5.89
C ALA A 50 -0.35 -8.68 5.93
N MET A 51 -0.66 -9.27 4.77
CA MET A 51 -1.15 -10.66 4.68
C MET A 51 -0.13 -11.66 5.22
N LYS A 52 1.16 -11.51 4.89
CA LYS A 52 2.21 -12.40 5.40
C LYS A 52 2.37 -12.32 6.92
N ILE A 53 2.26 -11.13 7.50
CA ILE A 53 2.28 -10.92 8.95
C ILE A 53 1.03 -11.54 9.58
N GLY A 54 -0.16 -11.24 9.05
CA GLY A 54 -1.42 -11.81 9.54
C GLY A 54 -1.44 -13.33 9.51
N LEU A 55 -1.00 -13.95 8.40
CA LEU A 55 -0.86 -15.40 8.29
C LEU A 55 0.13 -15.99 9.31
N ARG A 56 1.19 -15.25 9.66
CA ARG A 56 2.15 -15.68 10.69
C ARG A 56 1.55 -15.59 12.09
N GLU A 57 0.76 -14.57 12.38
CA GLU A 57 0.05 -14.42 13.65
C GLU A 57 -1.10 -15.44 13.80
N MET A 58 -1.71 -15.85 12.69
CA MET A 58 -2.76 -16.89 12.66
C MET A 58 -2.22 -18.32 12.75
N LYS A 59 -0.91 -18.55 12.51
CA LYS A 59 -0.33 -19.87 12.71
C LYS A 59 -0.18 -20.14 14.22
N PRO A 60 -0.79 -21.19 14.76
CA PRO A 60 -0.64 -21.53 16.17
C PRO A 60 0.85 -21.80 16.44
N THR A 61 1.37 -21.12 17.46
CA THR A 61 2.72 -21.38 17.97
C THR A 61 2.67 -22.79 18.57
N LYS A 62 3.41 -23.73 17.99
CA LYS A 62 3.70 -25.01 18.66
C LYS A 62 4.63 -24.75 19.82
#